data_AF-A0A2R6CG83-F1
#
_entry.id   AF-A0A2R6CG83-F1
#
_cell.length_a   1.000
_cell.length_b   1.000
_cell.length_c   1.000
_cell.angle_alpha   90.00
_cell.angle_beta   90.00
_cell.angle_gamma   90.00
#
_symmetry.space_group_name_H-M   'P 1'
#
loop_
_entity.id
_entity.type
_entity.pdbx_description
1 polymer ?
#
loop_
_entity_poly.entity_id
_entity_poly.type
_entity_poly.pdbx_seq_one_letter_code
_entity_poly.pdbx_strand_id
1 'polypeptide(L)' 'MPSEGSEMVSKRTCDYTGEEIEPGTGKMFVMTDGTVLWFKDSKAEKNYFMGREARDLEWIHEDETDA' A
#
# COMPACT_ATOMS: atom_id res chain seq x y z
N MET A 1 29.98 -10.07 17.84
CA MET A 1 29.17 -8.83 17.89
C MET A 1 28.12 -8.98 16.83
N PRO A 2 26.83 -9.11 17.18
CA PRO A 2 25.80 -9.17 16.16
C PRO A 2 25.74 -7.77 15.53
N SER A 3 26.06 -7.71 14.24
CA SER A 3 25.87 -6.50 13.43
C SER A 3 24.37 -6.35 13.19
N GLU A 4 23.64 -5.94 14.21
CA GLU A 4 22.22 -5.61 14.13
C GLU A 4 22.10 -4.22 13.53
N GLY A 5 22.33 -4.14 12.21
CA GLY A 5 21.73 -3.10 11.40
C GLY A 5 20.23 -3.31 11.42
N SER A 6 19.58 -2.91 12.51
CA SER A 6 18.14 -2.92 12.64
C SER A 6 17.61 -1.98 11.58
N GLU A 7 17.15 -2.55 10.47
CA GLU A 7 16.38 -1.88 9.46
C GLU A 7 15.28 -1.08 10.18
N MET A 8 15.31 0.25 10.05
CA MET A 8 14.14 1.06 10.38
C MET A 8 13.07 0.74 9.33
N VAL A 9 12.44 -0.42 9.46
CA VAL A 9 11.30 -0.87 8.67
C VAL A 9 10.13 0.03 9.06
N SER A 10 9.97 1.11 8.31
CA SER A 10 8.76 1.91 8.39
C SER A 10 7.64 1.11 7.73
N LYS A 11 6.93 0.29 8.53
CA LYS A 11 5.68 -0.34 8.12
C LYS A 11 4.72 0.76 7.68
N ARG A 12 4.36 0.77 6.41
CA ARG A 12 3.39 1.72 5.85
C ARG A 12 2.18 0.92 5.42
N THR A 13 0.99 1.50 5.53
CA THR A 13 -0.25 0.85 5.10
C THR A 13 -0.66 1.41 3.75
N CYS A 14 -1.18 0.56 2.87
CA CYS A 14 -1.75 0.95 1.60
C CYS A 14 -3.10 1.63 1.82
N ASP A 15 -3.26 2.88 1.40
CA ASP A 15 -4.54 3.61 1.53
C ASP A 15 -5.65 3.07 0.63
N TYR A 16 -5.29 2.26 -0.38
CA TYR A 16 -6.24 1.67 -1.32
C TYR A 16 -6.75 0.31 -0.86
N THR A 17 -5.85 -0.60 -0.46
CA THR A 17 -6.21 -1.98 -0.10
C THR A 17 -6.25 -2.21 1.41
N GLY A 18 -5.65 -1.33 2.23
CA GLY A 18 -5.56 -1.50 3.68
C GLY A 18 -4.43 -2.43 4.16
N GLU A 19 -3.67 -3.04 3.24
CA GLU A 19 -2.60 -3.98 3.57
C GLU A 19 -1.29 -3.30 4.00
N GLU A 20 -0.43 -4.04 4.71
CA GLU A 20 0.94 -3.61 4.99
C GLU A 20 1.79 -3.60 3.71
N ILE A 21 2.45 -2.47 3.45
CA ILE A 21 3.43 -2.30 2.40
C ILE A 21 4.79 -2.73 2.94
N GLU A 22 5.40 -3.70 2.29
CA GLU A 22 6.76 -4.15 2.60
C GLU A 22 7.74 -2.96 2.50
N PRO A 23 8.60 -2.73 3.52
CA PRO A 23 9.61 -1.69 3.47
C PRO A 23 10.45 -1.72 2.19
N GLY A 24 10.65 -0.55 1.59
CA GLY A 24 11.37 -0.42 0.33
C GLY A 24 10.55 -0.76 -0.92
N THR A 25 9.29 -1.17 -0.74
CA THR A 25 8.32 -1.43 -1.82
C THR A 25 7.16 -0.43 -1.76
N GLY A 26 6.43 -0.30 -2.86
CA GLY A 26 5.27 0.58 -2.97
C GLY A 26 5.58 1.94 -3.57
N LYS A 27 4.54 2.77 -3.68
CA LYS A 27 4.58 4.08 -4.35
C LYS A 27 3.85 5.12 -3.52
N MET A 28 4.47 6.29 -3.40
CA MET A 28 3.84 7.47 -2.84
C MET A 28 3.24 8.31 -3.96
N PHE A 29 1.93 8.51 -3.93
CA PHE A 29 1.24 9.41 -4.85
C PHE A 29 0.78 10.65 -4.10
N VAL A 30 1.20 11.82 -4.56
CA VAL A 30 0.82 13.11 -3.95
C VAL A 30 -0.17 13.80 -4.87
N MET A 31 -1.38 14.03 -4.35
CA MET A 31 -2.44 14.72 -5.07
C MET A 31 -2.18 16.24 -5.11
N THR A 32 -2.83 16.94 -6.04
CA THR A 32 -2.63 18.38 -6.24
C THR A 32 -3.13 19.23 -5.07
N ASP A 33 -4.05 18.71 -4.25
CA ASP A 33 -4.52 19.30 -3.00
C ASP A 33 -3.56 19.06 -1.81
N GLY A 34 -2.53 18.22 -1.98
CA GLY A 34 -1.54 17.89 -0.96
C GLY A 34 -1.79 16.59 -0.20
N THR A 35 -2.91 15.89 -0.47
CA THR A 35 -3.14 14.55 0.10
C THR A 35 -2.10 13.55 -0.42
N VAL A 36 -1.55 12.74 0.47
CA VAL A 36 -0.58 11.69 0.15
C VAL A 36 -1.28 10.34 0.24
N LEU A 37 -1.20 9.55 -0.83
CA LEU A 37 -1.72 8.20 -0.92
C LEU A 37 -0.57 7.21 -1.07
N TRP A 38 -0.62 6.13 -0.31
CA TRP A 38 0.33 5.03 -0.37
C TRP A 38 -0.27 3.84 -1.11
N PHE A 39 0.43 3.36 -2.13
CA PHE A 39 0.04 2.18 -2.89
C PHE A 39 1.05 1.05 -2.68
N LYS A 40 0.57 -0.16 -2.40
CA LYS A 40 1.41 -1.37 -2.29
C LYS A 40 2.08 -1.72 -3.62
N ASP A 41 1.37 -1.55 -4.72
CA ASP A 41 1.80 -1.94 -6.07
C ASP A 41 1.12 -1.12 -7.19
N SER A 42 1.50 -1.40 -8.43
CA SER A 42 0.89 -0.80 -9.62
C SER A 42 -0.56 -1.25 -9.89
N LYS A 43 -1.02 -2.37 -9.30
CA LYS A 43 -2.41 -2.84 -9.43
C LYS A 43 -3.34 -1.93 -8.61
N ALA A 44 -2.96 -1.61 -7.37
CA ALA A 44 -3.67 -0.66 -6.52
C ALA A 44 -3.73 0.74 -7.17
N GLU A 45 -2.58 1.25 -7.63
CA GLU A 45 -2.50 2.54 -8.33
C GLU A 45 -3.44 2.61 -9.54
N LYS A 46 -3.41 1.59 -10.41
CA LYS A 46 -4.25 1.56 -11.62
C LYS A 46 -5.73 1.48 -11.28
N ASN A 47 -6.12 0.69 -10.28
CA ASN A 47 -7.53 0.60 -9.91
C ASN A 47 -8.06 1.91 -9.31
N TYR A 48 -7.24 2.59 -8.50
CA TYR A 48 -7.54 3.94 -8.02
C TYR A 48 -7.76 4.93 -9.18
N PHE A 49 -6.85 4.94 -10.18
CA PHE A 49 -7.01 5.81 -11.35
C PHE A 49 -8.15 5.41 -12.29
N MET A 50 -8.55 4.13 -12.29
CA MET A 50 -9.74 3.67 -13.03
C MET A 50 -11.04 4.11 -12.36
N GLY A 51 -11.00 4.75 -11.19
CA GLY A 51 -12.18 5.17 -10.45
C GLY A 51 -12.98 4.01 -9.89
N ARG A 52 -12.35 2.84 -9.70
CA ARG A 52 -12.98 1.72 -8.99
C ARG A 52 -12.83 1.99 -7.51
N GLU A 53 -13.93 1.93 -6.77
CA GLU A 53 -13.86 2.00 -5.32
C GLU A 53 -13.33 0.66 -4.79
N ALA A 54 -12.37 0.71 -3.87
CA ALA A 54 -11.79 -0.48 -3.27
C ALA A 54 -12.86 -1.38 -2.61
N ARG A 55 -13.96 -0.79 -2.14
CA ARG A 55 -15.07 -1.48 -1.48
C ARG A 55 -15.89 -2.37 -2.42
N ASP A 56 -15.81 -2.12 -3.73
CA ASP A 56 -16.55 -2.86 -4.76
C ASP A 56 -15.71 -4.00 -5.37
N LEU A 57 -14.47 -4.19 -4.89
CA LEU A 57 -13.53 -5.15 -5.44
C LEU A 57 -13.37 -6.34 -4.48
N GLU A 58 -13.98 -7.48 -4.84
CA GLU A 58 -13.93 -8.71 -4.04
C GLU A 58 -12.49 -9.15 -3.69
N TRP A 59 -11.52 -8.92 -4.60
CA TRP A 59 -10.12 -9.32 -4.39
C TRP A 59 -9.38 -8.52 -3.31
N ILE A 60 -9.88 -7.35 -2.89
CA ILE A 60 -9.25 -6.59 -1.80
C ILE A 60 -9.50 -7.25 -0.44
N HIS A 61 -10.63 -7.97 -0.31
CA HIS A 61 -10.93 -8.75 0.88
C HIS A 61 -10.24 -10.13 0.90
N GLU A 62 -9.87 -10.68 -0.26
CA GLU A 62 -9.13 -11.94 -0.33
C GLU A 62 -7.70 -11.79 0.20
N ASP A 63 -7.04 -10.66 -0.07
CA ASP A 63 -5.69 -10.41 0.44
C ASP A 63 -5.65 -10.21 1.98
N GLU A 64 -6.79 -9.92 2.65
CA GLU A 64 -6.90 -9.81 4.12
C GLU A 64 -6.85 -11.18 4.83
N THR A 65 -7.08 -12.28 4.09
CA THR A 65 -7.21 -13.65 4.65
C THR A 65 -5.95 -14.51 4.68
N ASP A 66 -4.79 -14.00 4.24
CA ASP A 66 -3.52 -14.74 4.24
C ASP A 66 -2.52 -14.27 5.33
N ALA A 67 -3.03 -13.90 6.51
CA ALA A 67 -2.24 -13.59 7.71
C ALA A 67 -2.01 -14.81 8.62
#